data_AF-A0A0B8PGJ3-F1
#
_entry.id   AF-A0A0B8PGJ3-F1
#
_cell.length_a   1.000
_cell.length_b   1.000
_cell.length_c   1.000
_cell.angle_alpha   90.00
_cell.angle_beta   90.00
_cell.angle_gamma   90.00
#
_symmetry.space_group_name_H-M   'P 1'
#
loop_
_entity.id
_entity.type
_entity.pdbx_description
1 polymer ?
#
loop_
_entity_poly.entity_id
_entity_poly.type
_entity_poly.pdbx_seq_one_letter_code
_entity_poly.pdbx_strand_id
1 'polypeptide(L)'
;MRVALADEPVQRKKVPSQIVQARIDRSSGLLTYKADETSRFEYFLRGTAPTEYEPDSSSDNLLGGDLFSGQESSGDKDSGGGDDLLF
;
A
#
# COMPACT_ATOMS: atom_id res chain seq x y z
N MET A 1 -14.08 -35.41 15.21
CA MET A 1 -14.25 -35.78 13.77
C MET A 1 -13.10 -36.62 13.21
N ARG A 2 -11.94 -36.80 13.87
CA ARG A 2 -10.75 -37.49 13.31
C ARG A 2 -10.99 -38.92 12.80
N VAL A 3 -11.74 -39.74 13.54
CA VAL A 3 -11.99 -41.15 13.18
C VAL A 3 -13.12 -41.27 12.14
N ALA A 4 -14.17 -40.46 12.25
CA ALA A 4 -15.34 -40.55 11.37
C ALA A 4 -15.09 -40.05 9.94
N LEU A 5 -14.09 -39.19 9.73
CA LEU A 5 -13.73 -38.65 8.41
C LEU A 5 -12.48 -39.33 7.81
N ALA A 6 -11.96 -40.40 8.42
CA ALA A 6 -10.70 -41.02 8.03
C ALA A 6 -10.71 -41.56 6.58
N ASP A 7 -11.84 -42.11 6.16
CA ASP A 7 -12.04 -42.69 4.82
C ASP A 7 -12.93 -41.82 3.91
N GLU A 8 -13.37 -40.64 4.40
CA GLU A 8 -14.26 -39.76 3.64
C GLU A 8 -13.45 -38.83 2.74
N PRO A 9 -13.70 -38.83 1.41
CA PRO A 9 -12.99 -37.95 0.50
C PRO A 9 -13.36 -36.48 0.75
N VAL A 10 -12.37 -35.60 0.61
CA VAL A 10 -12.60 -34.15 0.72
C VAL A 10 -13.50 -33.68 -0.43
N GLN A 11 -14.71 -33.25 -0.08
CA GLN A 11 -15.65 -32.69 -1.04
C GLN A 11 -15.45 -31.17 -1.19
N ARG A 12 -15.22 -30.72 -2.44
CA ARG A 12 -15.17 -29.28 -2.72
C ARG A 12 -16.54 -28.65 -2.56
N LYS A 13 -16.64 -27.64 -1.69
CA LYS A 13 -17.85 -26.84 -1.57
C LYS A 13 -18.02 -25.96 -2.82
N LYS A 14 -19.24 -25.91 -3.37
CA LYS A 14 -19.60 -24.95 -4.41
C LYS A 14 -20.06 -23.66 -3.75
N VAL A 15 -19.54 -22.53 -4.21
CA VAL A 15 -19.97 -21.21 -3.75
C VAL A 15 -21.38 -20.94 -4.29
N PRO A 16 -22.37 -20.62 -3.42
CA PRO A 16 -23.72 -20.27 -3.87
C PRO A 16 -23.75 -18.98 -4.71
N SER A 17 -24.74 -18.83 -5.59
CA SER A 17 -24.86 -17.67 -6.51
C SER A 17 -25.07 -16.31 -5.83
N GLN A 18 -25.55 -16.32 -4.59
CA GLN A 18 -25.77 -15.11 -3.78
C GLN A 18 -24.55 -14.73 -2.96
N ILE A 19 -23.45 -15.49 -3.04
CA ILE A 19 -22.21 -15.15 -2.36
C ILE A 19 -21.27 -14.45 -3.33
N VAL A 20 -20.74 -13.31 -2.91
CA VAL A 20 -19.70 -12.55 -3.60
C VAL A 20 -18.41 -12.63 -2.81
N GLN A 21 -17.27 -12.52 -3.50
CA GLN A 21 -15.96 -12.48 -2.86
C GLN A 21 -15.36 -11.09 -3.07
N ALA A 22 -14.86 -10.47 -2.00
CA ALA A 22 -14.20 -9.17 -2.04
C ALA A 22 -12.88 -9.22 -1.27
N ARG A 23 -11.93 -8.37 -1.67
CA ARG A 23 -10.68 -8.16 -0.94
C ARG A 23 -10.86 -7.01 0.05
N ILE A 24 -10.60 -7.27 1.31
CA ILE A 24 -10.73 -6.30 2.39
C ILE A 24 -9.43 -6.17 3.18
N ASP A 25 -9.21 -5.04 3.82
CA ASP A 25 -8.19 -4.93 4.86
C ASP A 25 -8.68 -5.55 6.18
N ARG A 26 -7.76 -6.21 6.86
CA ARG A 26 -8.03 -6.99 8.06
C ARG A 26 -8.36 -6.11 9.27
N SER A 27 -7.90 -4.86 9.28
CA SER A 27 -8.12 -3.93 10.39
C SER A 27 -9.40 -3.11 10.21
N SER A 28 -9.64 -2.59 9.00
CA SER A 28 -10.78 -1.71 8.72
C SER A 28 -12.05 -2.46 8.33
N GLY A 29 -11.91 -3.62 7.67
CA GLY A 29 -13.02 -4.33 7.02
C GLY A 29 -13.53 -3.65 5.75
N LEU A 30 -12.89 -2.55 5.31
CA LEU A 30 -13.19 -1.86 4.07
C LEU A 30 -12.48 -2.53 2.89
N LEU A 31 -12.88 -2.16 1.68
CA LEU A 31 -12.22 -2.63 0.47
C LEU A 31 -10.78 -2.11 0.41
N THR A 32 -9.87 -2.96 -0.07
CA THR A 32 -8.46 -2.60 -0.25
C THR A 32 -7.94 -3.01 -1.61
N TYR A 33 -7.01 -2.22 -2.12
CA TYR A 33 -6.17 -2.59 -3.27
C TYR A 33 -4.86 -3.25 -2.85
N LYS A 34 -4.51 -3.21 -1.56
CA LYS A 34 -3.30 -3.85 -1.02
C LYS A 34 -3.39 -5.35 -1.21
N ALA A 35 -2.29 -5.97 -1.63
CA ALA A 35 -2.20 -7.41 -1.85
C ALA A 35 -1.25 -8.12 -0.87
N ASP A 36 -0.93 -7.45 0.23
CA ASP A 36 -0.05 -7.93 1.30
C ASP A 36 -0.82 -8.73 2.37
N GLU A 37 -0.12 -9.05 3.46
CA GLU A 37 -0.65 -9.81 4.60
C GLU A 37 -1.67 -9.07 5.46
N THR A 38 -1.84 -7.76 5.26
CA THR A 38 -2.90 -6.99 5.94
C THR A 38 -4.22 -7.08 5.18
N SER A 39 -4.19 -7.55 3.93
CA SER A 39 -5.39 -7.82 3.14
C SER A 39 -5.83 -9.29 3.20
N ARG A 40 -7.13 -9.54 3.01
CA ARG A 40 -7.67 -10.90 2.81
C ARG A 40 -8.89 -10.91 1.91
N PHE A 41 -9.15 -12.06 1.28
CA PHE A 41 -10.42 -12.32 0.63
C PHE A 41 -11.45 -12.80 1.64
N GLU A 42 -12.67 -12.29 1.53
CA GLU A 42 -13.81 -12.71 2.33
C GLU A 42 -15.07 -12.86 1.48
N TYR A 43 -15.95 -13.76 1.93
CA TYR A 43 -17.24 -14.04 1.30
C TYR A 43 -18.35 -13.24 1.97
N PHE A 44 -19.17 -12.58 1.16
CA PHE A 44 -20.31 -11.78 1.60
C PHE A 44 -21.58 -12.23 0.91
N LEU A 45 -22.72 -12.01 1.55
CA LEU A 45 -23.98 -12.06 0.84
C LEU A 45 -24.03 -10.90 -0.16
N ARG A 46 -24.62 -11.12 -1.33
CA ARG A 46 -24.81 -10.10 -2.35
C ARG A 46 -25.54 -8.90 -1.74
N GLY A 47 -24.96 -7.72 -1.87
CA GLY A 47 -25.49 -6.47 -1.31
C GLY A 47 -25.06 -6.16 0.12
N THR A 48 -24.31 -7.04 0.80
CA THR A 48 -23.79 -6.80 2.16
C THR A 48 -22.27 -6.62 2.19
N ALA A 49 -21.61 -6.65 1.04
CA ALA A 49 -20.18 -6.36 0.95
C ALA A 49 -19.92 -4.87 1.19
N PRO A 50 -18.78 -4.49 1.77
CA PRO A 50 -18.37 -3.09 1.87
C PRO A 50 -18.28 -2.47 0.47
N THR A 51 -18.69 -1.20 0.37
CA THR A 51 -18.66 -0.44 -0.88
C THR A 51 -17.60 0.66 -0.89
N GLU A 52 -17.02 0.93 0.28
CA GLU A 52 -16.01 1.97 0.47
C GLU A 52 -14.62 1.35 0.60
N TYR A 53 -13.61 2.10 0.17
CA TYR A 53 -12.21 1.74 0.25
C TYR A 53 -11.55 2.40 1.45
N GLU A 54 -10.55 1.73 2.02
CA GLU A 54 -9.70 2.38 3.01
C GLU A 54 -8.90 3.55 2.40
N PRO A 55 -8.64 4.59 3.20
CA PRO A 55 -7.81 5.71 2.76
C PRO A 55 -6.38 5.21 2.50
N ASP A 56 -5.85 5.53 1.33
CA ASP A 56 -4.49 5.18 0.94
C ASP A 56 -3.49 6.13 1.58
N SER A 57 -2.96 5.75 2.74
CA SER A 57 -1.96 6.53 3.49
C SER A 57 -0.64 6.72 2.72
N SER A 58 -0.45 6.02 1.60
CA SER A 58 0.75 6.18 0.77
C SER A 58 0.71 7.41 -0.14
N SER A 59 -0.48 7.99 -0.37
CA SER A 59 -0.66 9.09 -1.34
C SER A 59 -0.41 10.50 -0.77
N ASP A 60 -0.41 10.66 0.56
CA ASP A 60 -0.43 11.98 1.20
C ASP A 60 0.96 12.63 1.36
N ASN A 61 2.05 11.87 1.18
CA ASN A 61 3.42 12.34 1.46
C ASN A 61 4.27 12.62 0.21
N LEU A 62 3.74 12.48 -1.01
CA LEU A 62 4.54 12.64 -2.24
C LEU A 62 4.47 14.05 -2.85
N LEU A 63 3.51 14.89 -2.45
CA LEU A 63 3.21 16.18 -3.13
C LEU A 63 3.29 17.40 -2.21
N GLY A 64 4.01 17.34 -1.09
CA GLY A 64 4.08 18.43 -0.13
C GLY A 64 5.51 18.79 0.29
N GLY A 65 6.14 19.75 -0.40
CA GLY A 65 7.14 20.62 0.25
C GLY A 65 8.42 20.91 -0.52
N ASP A 66 9.08 19.91 -1.10
CA ASP A 66 10.55 20.01 -1.24
C ASP A 66 11.08 20.33 -2.65
N LEU A 67 10.24 20.47 -3.67
CA LEU A 67 10.71 20.61 -5.07
C LEU A 67 10.85 22.06 -5.58
N PHE A 68 10.52 23.09 -4.80
CA PHE A 68 10.55 24.49 -5.28
C PHE A 68 11.21 25.49 -4.31
N SER A 69 12.22 25.09 -3.53
CA SER A 69 13.15 26.08 -2.96
C SER A 69 14.15 26.53 -4.04
N GLY A 70 13.66 27.31 -4.99
CA GLY A 70 14.52 28.10 -5.86
C GLY A 70 15.15 29.25 -5.10
N GLN A 71 16.35 29.65 -5.57
CA GLN A 71 17.01 30.94 -5.32
C GLN A 71 17.71 31.04 -3.93
N GLU A 72 18.92 31.59 -3.73
CA GLU A 72 19.72 32.54 -4.50
C GLU A 72 21.20 32.59 -4.05
N SER A 73 22.08 32.85 -5.02
CA SER A 73 23.36 33.59 -5.00
C SER A 73 23.89 34.15 -3.67
N SER A 74 25.08 33.71 -3.26
CA SER A 74 26.09 34.59 -2.65
C SER A 74 27.45 34.32 -3.29
N GLY A 75 27.97 35.34 -3.98
CA GLY A 75 29.30 35.32 -4.55
C GLY A 75 30.31 35.69 -3.47
N ASP A 76 31.15 34.73 -3.10
CA ASP A 76 32.36 35.02 -2.34
C ASP A 76 33.48 35.38 -3.32
N LYS A 77 33.65 36.69 -3.50
CA LYS A 77 34.95 37.26 -3.84
C LYS A 77 35.83 37.09 -2.61
N ASP A 78 36.78 36.15 -2.66
CA ASP A 78 37.97 36.29 -1.85
C ASP A 78 39.16 36.66 -2.73
N SER A 79 39.82 37.73 -2.31
CA SER A 79 40.85 38.46 -3.01
C SER A 79 42.07 38.51 -2.13
N GLY A 80 43.19 38.00 -2.64
CA GLY A 80 44.51 38.02 -2.01
C GLY A 80 45.10 36.61 -2.06
N GLY A 81 46.23 36.32 -2.69
CA GLY A 81 47.37 37.14 -3.06
C GLY A 81 48.62 36.32 -2.73
N GLY A 82 49.58 36.26 -3.65
CA GLY A 82 50.85 35.54 -3.50
C GLY A 82 50.80 34.13 -4.10
N ASP A 83 51.60 33.86 -5.13
CA ASP A 83 52.93 33.19 -5.07
C ASP A 83 52.73 31.67 -5.29
N ASP A 84 53.26 30.99 -6.31
CA ASP A 84 54.40 31.19 -7.19
C ASP A 84 54.20 30.49 -8.55
N LEU A 85 54.63 31.16 -9.62
CA LEU A 85 54.96 30.53 -10.91
C LEU A 85 56.41 30.05 -10.84
N LEU A 86 56.70 28.75 -10.86
CA LEU A 86 57.96 28.22 -11.40
C LEU A 86 57.84 26.73 -11.82
N PHE A 87 57.80 26.54 -13.14
CA PHE A 87 58.16 25.37 -13.97
C PHE A 87 57.50 24.00 -13.75
#